data_AF-A0A7J6RFB0-F1
#
_entry.id   AF-A0A7J6RFB0-F1
#
_cell.length_a   1.000
_cell.length_b   1.000
_cell.length_c   1.000
_cell.angle_alpha   90.00
_cell.angle_beta   90.00
_cell.angle_gamma   90.00
#
_symmetry.space_group_name_H-M   'P 1'
#
loop_
_entity.id
_entity.type
_entity.pdbx_description
1 polymer ?
#
loop_
_entity_poly.entity_id
_entity_poly.type
_entity_poly.pdbx_seq_one_letter_code
_entity_poly.pdbx_strand_id
1 'polypeptide(L)'
;MRNTHAPTHNDFTAKPVAVFKASKTAEDDEWSKECPKAAKKERMLLWHGSRLTNWCGILSSGLRIAPPEAPVTGYMFGKGLYFADSFSKSANYCFATQNKSRGLMLLCDQQARLAQSVERKALNLVVV
;
A
#
# COMPACT_ATOMS: atom_id res chain seq x y z
N MET A 1 -12.44 -3.75 2.50
CA MET A 1 -12.62 -2.94 3.72
C MET A 1 -13.37 -3.71 4.79
N ARG A 2 -14.69 -3.93 4.69
CA ARG A 2 -15.47 -4.63 5.74
C ARG A 2 -14.94 -6.03 6.11
N ASN A 3 -14.61 -6.84 5.11
CA ASN A 3 -14.19 -8.23 5.33
C ASN A 3 -12.75 -8.37 5.86
N THR A 4 -11.95 -7.30 5.79
CA THR A 4 -10.52 -7.32 6.18
C THR A 4 -10.24 -6.37 7.34
N HIS A 5 -11.29 -5.99 8.08
CA HIS A 5 -11.18 -5.22 9.31
C HIS A 5 -10.83 -6.16 10.46
N ALA A 6 -9.63 -6.02 11.02
CA ALA A 6 -9.17 -6.83 12.14
C ALA A 6 -10.05 -6.61 13.39
N PRO A 7 -10.37 -7.67 14.15
CA PRO A 7 -11.27 -7.60 15.31
C PRO A 7 -10.70 -6.76 16.46
N THR A 8 -9.38 -6.61 16.54
CA THR A 8 -8.69 -5.82 17.57
C THR A 8 -8.63 -4.32 17.25
N HIS A 9 -8.96 -3.89 16.03
CA HIS A 9 -8.99 -2.48 15.63
C HIS A 9 -10.42 -1.94 15.71
N ASN A 10 -11.03 -1.97 16.89
CA ASN A 10 -12.45 -1.64 17.12
C ASN A 10 -12.68 -0.18 17.52
N ASP A 11 -11.62 0.63 17.54
CA ASP A 11 -11.61 2.05 17.88
C ASP A 11 -12.08 2.96 16.73
N PHE A 12 -12.18 2.43 15.51
CA PHE A 12 -12.70 3.16 14.36
C PHE A 12 -13.51 2.29 13.40
N THR A 13 -14.34 2.97 12.60
CA THR A 13 -14.94 2.41 11.39
C THR A 13 -14.58 3.28 10.20
N ALA A 14 -14.61 2.71 9.00
CA ALA A 14 -14.33 3.43 7.77
C ALA A 14 -15.41 3.17 6.73
N LYS A 15 -15.71 4.21 5.94
CA LYS A 15 -16.63 4.14 4.80
C LYS A 15 -15.89 4.68 3.57
N PRO A 16 -15.93 3.98 2.43
CA PRO A 16 -15.35 4.50 1.20
C PRO A 16 -16.11 5.76 0.78
N VAL A 17 -15.39 6.84 0.49
CA VAL A 17 -15.98 8.09 0.00
C VAL A 17 -15.93 8.15 -1.52
N ALA A 18 -14.83 7.71 -2.11
CA ALA A 18 -14.63 7.60 -3.54
C ALA A 18 -13.67 6.45 -3.83
N VAL A 19 -13.74 5.89 -5.04
CA VAL A 19 -12.81 4.86 -5.50
C VAL A 19 -12.25 5.32 -6.83
N PHE A 20 -10.93 5.43 -6.93
CA PHE A 20 -10.23 5.80 -8.15
C PHE A 20 -9.37 4.65 -8.62
N LYS A 21 -9.43 4.36 -9.92
CA LYS A 21 -8.41 3.57 -10.59
C LYS A 21 -7.31 4.51 -11.01
N ALA A 22 -6.07 4.18 -10.68
CA ALA A 22 -4.90 4.90 -11.14
C ALA A 22 -3.91 3.90 -11.75
N SER A 23 -3.30 4.36 -12.84
CA SER A 23 -2.36 3.61 -13.66
C SER A 23 -1.32 4.60 -14.16
N LYS A 24 -0.10 4.10 -14.31
CA LYS A 24 1.02 4.84 -14.90
C LYS A 24 1.64 3.90 -15.93
N THR A 25 1.59 4.31 -17.19
CA THR A 25 1.96 3.44 -18.32
C THR A 25 3.37 2.86 -18.20
N ALA A 26 4.36 3.69 -17.83
CA ALA A 26 5.74 3.25 -17.65
C ALA A 26 5.88 2.18 -16.54
N GLU A 27 5.11 2.33 -15.49
CA GLU A 27 5.08 1.44 -14.33
C GLU A 27 4.39 0.11 -14.69
N ASP A 28 3.29 0.14 -15.47
CA ASP A 28 2.60 -1.05 -15.98
C ASP A 28 3.49 -1.89 -16.93
N ASP A 29 4.31 -1.22 -17.75
CA ASP A 29 5.28 -1.86 -18.64
C ASP A 29 6.42 -2.54 -17.87
N GLU A 30 6.98 -1.87 -16.85
CA GLU A 30 7.99 -2.45 -15.95
C GLU A 30 7.43 -3.68 -15.23
N TRP A 31 6.25 -3.55 -14.62
CA TRP A 31 5.59 -4.63 -13.90
C TRP A 31 5.30 -5.85 -14.78
N SER A 32 4.88 -5.62 -16.03
CA SER A 32 4.59 -6.70 -16.99
C SER A 32 5.84 -7.49 -17.40
N LYS A 33 7.02 -6.86 -17.35
CA LYS A 33 8.31 -7.53 -17.61
C LYS A 33 8.77 -8.36 -16.41
N GLU A 34 8.65 -7.80 -15.20
CA GLU A 34 9.08 -8.46 -13.96
C GLU A 34 8.13 -9.57 -13.49
N CYS A 35 6.84 -9.48 -13.82
CA CYS A 35 5.81 -10.46 -13.45
C CYS A 35 5.17 -11.13 -14.68
N PRO A 36 5.79 -12.21 -15.22
CA PRO A 36 5.22 -12.98 -16.33
C PRO A 36 3.83 -13.53 -15.99
N LYS A 37 3.00 -13.72 -17.01
CA LYS A 37 1.62 -14.25 -16.86
C LYS A 37 1.54 -15.59 -16.09
N ALA A 38 2.60 -16.39 -16.12
CA ALA A 38 2.70 -17.65 -15.38
C ALA A 38 2.72 -17.46 -13.85
N ALA A 39 3.20 -16.31 -13.37
CA ALA A 39 3.27 -15.99 -11.94
C ALA A 39 1.96 -15.37 -11.40
N LYS A 40 0.88 -15.37 -12.21
CA LYS A 40 -0.45 -14.87 -11.79
C LYS A 40 -1.05 -15.61 -10.60
N LYS A 41 -0.71 -16.89 -10.42
CA LYS A 41 -1.25 -17.72 -9.32
C LYS A 41 -0.78 -17.26 -7.93
N GLU A 42 0.28 -16.46 -7.87
CA GLU A 42 0.85 -15.94 -6.64
C GLU A 42 0.56 -14.45 -6.44
N ARG A 43 -0.42 -13.87 -7.15
CA ARG A 43 -0.73 -12.44 -7.04
C ARG A 43 -1.80 -12.17 -5.98
N MET A 44 -1.61 -11.10 -5.23
CA MET A 44 -2.51 -10.64 -4.18
C MET A 44 -2.71 -9.13 -4.27
N LEU A 45 -3.91 -8.67 -3.95
CA LEU A 45 -4.19 -7.26 -3.74
C LEU A 45 -4.00 -6.94 -2.25
N LEU A 46 -3.04 -6.09 -1.92
CA LEU A 46 -2.70 -5.75 -0.54
C LEU A 46 -2.86 -4.24 -0.30
N TRP A 47 -3.30 -3.89 0.91
CA TRP A 47 -3.48 -2.51 1.35
C TRP A 47 -2.16 -1.84 1.71
N HIS A 48 -2.05 -0.56 1.41
CA HIS A 48 -1.02 0.34 1.91
C HIS A 48 -1.69 1.64 2.38
N GLY A 49 -1.42 2.03 3.63
CA GLY A 49 -1.84 3.32 4.18
C GLY A 49 -0.65 4.23 4.40
N SER A 50 -0.86 5.53 4.22
CA SER A 50 0.16 6.55 4.45
C SER A 50 -0.50 7.87 4.84
N ARG A 51 0.25 8.73 5.54
CA ARG A 51 -0.22 10.07 5.91
C ARG A 51 -0.61 10.87 4.68
N LEU A 52 -1.65 11.71 4.78
CA LEU A 52 -2.16 12.51 3.67
C LEU A 52 -1.06 13.34 2.98
N THR A 53 -0.10 13.86 3.75
CA THR A 53 1.05 14.64 3.29
C THR A 53 1.98 13.90 2.32
N ASN A 54 2.01 12.57 2.36
CA ASN A 54 2.92 11.76 1.56
C ASN A 54 2.35 11.47 0.16
N TRP A 55 1.04 11.63 -0.03
CA TRP A 55 0.36 11.17 -1.24
C TRP A 55 0.75 11.95 -2.50
N CYS A 56 1.05 13.25 -2.40
CA CYS A 56 1.57 13.99 -3.55
C CYS A 56 2.89 13.37 -4.07
N GLY A 57 3.77 12.93 -3.16
CA GLY A 57 5.00 12.24 -3.50
C GLY A 57 4.76 10.84 -4.08
N ILE A 58 3.87 10.07 -3.46
CA ILE A 58 3.52 8.71 -3.92
C ILE A 58 2.88 8.75 -5.31
N LEU A 59 1.92 9.66 -5.54
CA LEU A 59 1.23 9.77 -6.82
C LEU A 59 2.15 10.28 -7.93
N SER A 60 3.05 11.23 -7.63
CA SER A 60 4.01 11.70 -8.64
C SER A 60 5.07 10.64 -8.96
N SER A 61 5.65 10.02 -7.94
CA SER A 61 6.91 9.28 -8.08
C SER A 61 6.83 7.79 -7.76
N GLY A 62 5.66 7.29 -7.38
CA GLY A 62 5.47 5.92 -6.92
C GLY A 62 5.90 5.73 -5.47
N LEU A 63 5.67 4.52 -4.95
CA LEU A 63 6.15 4.10 -3.63
C LEU A 63 7.68 3.95 -3.65
N ARG A 64 8.35 4.51 -2.64
CA ARG A 64 9.82 4.50 -2.53
C ARG A 64 10.26 3.84 -1.22
N ILE A 65 11.33 3.07 -1.30
CA ILE A 65 12.02 2.53 -0.13
C ILE A 65 12.79 3.68 0.53
N ALA A 66 12.82 3.69 1.86
CA ALA A 66 13.58 4.68 2.61
C ALA A 66 15.08 4.62 2.21
N PRO A 67 15.76 5.76 2.10
CA PRO A 67 17.14 5.79 1.65
C PRO A 67 18.10 5.20 2.71
N PRO A 68 19.32 4.76 2.35
CA PRO A 68 20.26 4.08 3.26
C PRO A 68 20.64 4.85 4.52
N GLU A 69 20.53 6.18 4.48
CA GLU A 69 20.89 7.10 5.58
C GLU A 69 19.77 7.21 6.62
N ALA A 70 18.52 6.87 6.27
CA ALA A 70 17.40 6.92 7.22
C ALA A 70 17.61 5.91 8.37
N PRO A 71 17.25 6.26 9.61
CA PRO A 71 17.35 5.31 10.72
C PRO A 71 16.45 4.08 10.48
N VAL A 72 16.90 2.91 10.92
CA VAL A 72 16.13 1.65 10.77
C VAL A 72 15.07 1.49 11.87
N THR A 73 15.16 2.30 12.94
CA THR A 73 14.24 2.25 14.08
C THR A 73 12.79 2.49 13.63
N GLY A 74 11.91 1.54 13.93
CA GLY A 74 10.49 1.59 13.57
C GLY A 74 10.09 0.70 12.37
N TYR A 75 11.05 0.09 11.68
CA TYR A 75 10.76 -0.89 10.62
C TYR A 75 10.84 -2.33 11.16
N MET A 76 9.77 -3.11 11.00
CA MET A 76 9.71 -4.48 11.53
C MET A 76 10.67 -5.45 10.82
N PHE A 77 10.91 -5.25 9.53
CA PHE A 77 11.72 -6.13 8.68
C PHE A 77 12.77 -5.35 7.87
N GLY A 78 13.22 -4.20 8.40
CA GLY A 78 14.15 -3.31 7.70
C GLY A 78 13.48 -2.41 6.67
N LYS A 79 14.27 -1.68 5.87
CA LYS A 79 13.74 -0.69 4.93
C LYS A 79 13.06 -1.38 3.77
N GLY A 80 11.77 -1.15 3.57
CA GLY A 80 11.02 -1.79 2.49
C GLY A 80 9.66 -1.14 2.31
N LEU A 81 8.93 -1.62 1.30
CA LEU A 81 7.52 -1.28 1.14
C LEU A 81 6.69 -2.26 1.95
N TYR A 82 5.79 -1.73 2.78
CA TYR A 82 4.96 -2.52 3.67
C TYR A 82 3.52 -2.52 3.19
N PHE A 83 2.95 -3.72 3.09
CA PHE A 83 1.57 -3.95 2.70
C PHE A 83 0.89 -4.90 3.69
N ALA A 84 -0.44 -4.87 3.74
CA ALA A 84 -1.22 -5.81 4.53
C ALA A 84 -2.48 -6.26 3.80
N ASP A 85 -2.87 -7.52 3.97
CA ASP A 85 -4.18 -8.04 3.58
C ASP A 85 -5.31 -7.44 4.43
N SER A 86 -5.00 -7.07 5.69
CA SER A 86 -5.89 -6.33 6.58
C SER A 86 -5.99 -4.85 6.22
N PHE A 87 -7.23 -4.41 5.98
CA PHE A 87 -7.55 -3.01 5.75
C PHE A 87 -7.22 -2.18 7.00
N SER A 88 -7.70 -2.59 8.17
CA SER A 88 -7.57 -1.76 9.38
C SER A 88 -6.12 -1.64 9.86
N LYS A 89 -5.28 -2.66 9.63
CA LYS A 89 -3.84 -2.57 9.89
C LYS A 89 -3.18 -1.47 9.06
N SER A 90 -3.50 -1.40 7.77
CA SER A 90 -2.98 -0.35 6.87
C SER A 90 -3.61 1.02 7.16
N ALA A 91 -4.88 1.08 7.53
CA ALA A 91 -5.58 2.33 7.84
C ALA A 91 -4.94 3.10 9.00
N ASN A 92 -4.37 2.40 9.99
CA ASN A 92 -3.65 3.03 11.11
C ASN A 92 -2.46 3.90 10.66
N TYR A 93 -1.87 3.62 9.49
CA TYR A 93 -0.80 4.44 8.91
C TYR A 93 -1.28 5.72 8.23
N CYS A 94 -2.59 5.94 8.11
CA CYS A 94 -3.14 7.20 7.61
C CYS A 94 -3.07 8.33 8.65
N PHE A 95 -2.97 8.00 9.95
CA PHE A 95 -3.01 8.96 11.06
C PHE A 95 -4.25 9.88 10.99
N ALA A 96 -5.40 9.34 10.59
CA ALA A 96 -6.66 10.07 10.65
C ALA A 96 -7.05 10.33 12.11
N THR A 97 -7.68 11.47 12.36
CA THR A 97 -8.17 11.86 13.69
C THR A 97 -9.63 12.26 13.60
N GLN A 98 -10.30 12.47 14.73
CA GLN A 98 -11.70 12.95 14.71
C GLN A 98 -11.84 14.31 13.99
N ASN A 99 -10.84 15.19 14.13
CA ASN A 99 -10.80 16.49 13.45
C ASN A 99 -10.32 16.40 11.99
N LYS A 100 -9.58 15.34 11.64
CA LYS A 100 -9.04 15.08 10.29
C LYS A 100 -9.35 13.64 9.91
N SER A 101 -10.63 13.37 9.68
CA SER A 101 -11.18 12.01 9.55
C SER A 101 -11.05 11.41 8.14
N ARG A 102 -10.50 12.15 7.18
CA ARG A 102 -10.27 11.68 5.80
C ARG A 102 -8.86 11.16 5.66
N GLY A 103 -8.75 9.90 5.23
CA GLY A 103 -7.51 9.27 4.80
C GLY A 103 -7.56 8.97 3.30
N LEU A 104 -6.40 8.65 2.75
CA LEU A 104 -6.27 8.00 1.45
C LEU A 104 -5.61 6.66 1.67
N MET A 105 -6.10 5.63 1.00
CA MET A 105 -5.51 4.29 1.04
C MET A 105 -5.28 3.75 -0.35
N LEU A 106 -4.27 2.89 -0.45
CA LEU A 106 -3.90 2.21 -1.67
C LEU A 106 -4.27 0.73 -1.55
N LEU A 107 -4.86 0.16 -2.59
CA LEU A 107 -4.82 -1.26 -2.84
C LEU A 107 -3.84 -1.52 -3.99
N CYS A 108 -2.78 -2.28 -3.75
CA CYS A 108 -1.73 -2.59 -4.72
C CYS A 108 -1.76 -4.06 -5.13
N ASP A 109 -1.51 -4.35 -6.40
CA ASP A 109 -1.28 -5.70 -6.89
C ASP A 109 0.17 -6.11 -6.66
N GLN A 110 0.36 -7.20 -5.91
CA GLN A 110 1.62 -7.68 -5.36
C GLN A 110 1.83 -9.15 -5.70
N GLN A 111 3.08 -9.57 -5.89
CA GLN A 111 3.43 -10.98 -6.02
C GLN A 111 3.85 -11.54 -4.66
N ALA A 112 3.19 -12.61 -4.22
CA ALA A 112 3.32 -13.20 -2.88
C ALA A 112 4.75 -13.64 -2.57
N ARG A 113 5.48 -14.17 -3.56
CA ARG A 113 6.89 -14.56 -3.41
C ARG A 113 7.82 -13.36 -3.17
N LEU A 114 7.44 -12.17 -3.64
CA LEU A 114 8.17 -10.92 -3.44
C LEU A 114 7.76 -10.19 -2.16
N ALA A 115 6.60 -10.51 -1.55
CA ALA A 115 6.18 -9.91 -0.29
C ALA A 115 7.08 -10.30 0.91
N GLN A 116 7.91 -11.34 0.75
CA GLN A 116 8.93 -11.76 1.73
C GLN A 116 10.33 -11.19 1.45
N SER A 117 10.58 -10.65 0.26
CA SER A 117 11.86 -10.06 -0.13
C SER A 117 11.71 -8.56 -0.31
N VAL A 118 12.34 -7.82 0.59
CA VAL A 118 12.58 -6.38 0.46
C VAL A 118 13.22 -6.11 -0.90
N GLU A 119 12.42 -5.68 -1.89
CA GLU A 119 12.76 -4.76 -2.98
C GLU A 119 11.68 -4.78 -4.08
N ARG A 120 11.28 -3.56 -4.49
CA ARG A 120 10.55 -3.17 -5.73
C ARG A 120 9.04 -2.96 -5.70
N LYS A 121 8.63 -2.16 -6.69
CA LYS A 121 7.45 -1.30 -6.78
C LYS A 121 6.16 -2.08 -6.97
N ALA A 122 5.09 -1.51 -6.41
CA ALA A 122 3.78 -2.10 -6.32
C ALA A 122 2.81 -1.44 -7.29
N LEU A 123 2.11 -2.21 -8.15
CA LEU A 123 1.30 -1.65 -9.23
C LEU A 123 0.01 -2.40 -9.58
N ASN A 124 -1.07 -1.86 -9.02
CA ASN A 124 -2.31 -1.47 -9.70
C ASN A 124 -3.00 -0.58 -8.67
N LEU A 125 -3.03 0.74 -8.87
CA LEU A 125 -3.41 1.70 -7.82
C LEU A 125 -4.94 1.78 -7.74
N VAL A 126 -5.54 1.30 -6.66
CA VAL A 126 -6.91 1.71 -6.30
C VAL A 126 -6.84 2.64 -5.10
N VAL A 127 -7.19 3.91 -5.30
CA VAL A 127 -7.30 4.89 -4.21
C VAL A 127 -8.72 4.83 -3.68
N VAL A 128 -8.89 4.49 -2.40
CA VAL A 128 -10.20 4.47 -1.71
C VAL A 128 -10.21 5.47 -0.57
#